data_AF-A0A402BCG0-F1
#
_entry.id   AF-A0A402BCG0-F1
#
_cell.length_a   1.000
_cell.length_b   1.000
_cell.length_c   1.000
_cell.angle_alpha   90.00
_cell.angle_beta   90.00
_cell.angle_gamma   90.00
#
_symmetry.space_group_name_H-M   'P 1'
#
loop_
_entity.id
_entity.type
_entity.pdbx_description
1 polymer ?
#
loop_
_entity_poly.entity_id
_entity_poly.type
_entity_poly.pdbx_seq_one_letter_code
_entity_poly.pdbx_strand_id
1 'polypeptide(L)'
;MHDQSPQSFQRLKDALLSGPGETSAALRQLLARQPDHLLRTPGESLDEALPAELKDYTTKVVTHAYKVMDQDVERLRAHGYTEQAIFEITVSVAFGAGDLCLTRGLAALEGATHAPEER
;
A
#
# COMPACT_ATOMS: atom_id res chain seq x y z
N MET A 1 12.52 24.57 -14.61
CA MET A 1 11.58 23.88 -13.71
C MET A 1 12.38 22.72 -13.13
N HIS A 2 12.92 22.86 -11.91
CA HIS A 2 13.62 21.73 -11.28
C HIS A 2 12.61 20.61 -11.13
N ASP A 3 12.95 19.39 -11.56
CA ASP A 3 12.10 18.22 -11.41
C ASP A 3 12.01 17.86 -9.92
N GLN A 4 11.08 18.52 -9.22
CA GLN A 4 10.86 18.37 -7.78
C GLN A 4 9.98 17.16 -7.45
N SER A 5 9.35 16.55 -8.46
CA SER A 5 8.44 15.42 -8.28
C SER A 5 9.12 14.19 -7.66
N PRO A 6 10.30 13.73 -8.11
CA PRO A 6 10.96 12.55 -7.55
C PRO A 6 11.37 12.76 -6.09
N GLN A 7 11.89 13.95 -5.77
CA GLN A 7 12.31 14.28 -4.41
C GLN A 7 11.12 14.41 -3.45
N SER A 8 10.00 14.95 -3.93
CA SER A 8 8.78 15.08 -3.11
C SER A 8 8.15 13.72 -2.81
N PHE A 9 8.12 12.83 -3.80
CA PHE A 9 7.64 11.46 -3.62
C PHE A 9 8.51 10.66 -2.65
N GLN A 10 9.85 10.77 -2.76
CA GLN A 10 10.77 10.10 -1.84
C GLN A 10 10.61 10.61 -0.40
N ARG A 11 10.50 11.93 -0.20
CA ARG A 11 10.26 12.49 1.14
C ARG A 11 8.94 12.01 1.74
N LEU A 12 7.88 11.92 0.93
CA LEU A 12 6.60 11.37 1.37
C LEU A 12 6.74 9.90 1.80
N LYS A 13 7.43 9.08 0.99
CA LYS A 13 7.71 7.67 1.30
C LYS A 13 8.47 7.52 2.62
N ASP A 14 9.51 8.31 2.82
CA ASP A 14 10.34 8.26 4.03
C ASP A 14 9.54 8.72 5.27
N ALA A 15 8.79 9.82 5.14
CA ALA A 15 7.94 10.32 6.21
C ALA A 15 6.86 9.31 6.62
N LEU A 16 6.21 8.69 5.64
CA LEU A 16 5.14 7.71 5.89
C LEU A 16 5.69 6.40 6.46
N LEU A 17 6.72 5.81 5.85
CA LEU A 17 7.13 4.45 6.16
C LEU A 17 8.18 4.36 7.28
N SER A 18 8.93 5.43 7.51
CA SER A 18 10.05 5.44 8.47
C SER A 18 9.96 6.56 9.50
N GLY A 19 9.06 7.52 9.31
CA GLY A 19 8.85 8.63 10.24
C GLY A 19 8.21 8.22 11.57
N PRO A 20 8.07 9.17 12.51
CA PRO A 20 7.34 8.94 13.76
C PRO A 20 5.85 8.64 13.49
N GLY A 21 5.27 7.75 14.29
CA GLY A 21 3.85 7.38 14.21
C GLY A 21 3.47 6.47 15.38
N GLU A 22 2.18 6.20 15.55
CA GLU A 22 1.68 5.30 16.59
C GLU A 22 1.96 3.83 16.25
N THR A 23 1.88 3.48 14.97
CA THR A 23 2.31 2.17 14.49
C THR A 23 3.83 2.10 14.39
N SER A 24 4.38 0.89 14.43
CA SER A 24 5.81 0.72 14.17
C SER A 24 6.12 0.95 12.69
N ALA A 25 7.29 1.54 12.40
CA ALA A 25 7.79 1.67 11.03
C ALA A 25 7.85 0.30 10.32
N ALA A 26 8.22 -0.76 11.06
CA ALA A 26 8.23 -2.13 10.54
C ALA A 26 6.85 -2.59 10.05
N LEU A 27 5.77 -2.30 10.80
CA LEU A 27 4.41 -2.63 10.38
C LEU A 27 4.00 -1.85 9.14
N ARG A 28 4.27 -0.55 9.09
CA ARG A 28 3.95 0.29 7.92
C ARG A 28 4.69 -0.16 6.66
N GLN A 29 5.97 -0.51 6.78
CA GLN A 29 6.76 -1.07 5.69
C GLN A 29 6.24 -2.45 5.24
N LEU A 30 5.83 -3.30 6.18
CA LEU A 30 5.22 -4.60 5.87
C LEU A 30 3.91 -4.40 5.08
N LEU A 31 3.05 -3.50 5.54
CA LEU A 31 1.78 -3.13 4.89
C LEU A 31 1.98 -2.58 3.48
N ALA A 32 2.98 -1.71 3.28
CA ALA A 32 3.28 -1.14 1.97
C ALA A 32 3.77 -2.17 0.94
N ARG A 33 4.23 -3.35 1.36
CA ARG A 33 4.66 -4.43 0.46
C ARG A 33 3.52 -5.39 0.10
N GLN A 34 2.47 -5.45 0.91
CA GLN A 34 1.34 -6.38 0.72
C GLN A 34 0.61 -6.27 -0.63
N PRO A 35 0.40 -5.07 -1.21
CA PRO A 35 -0.33 -4.94 -2.46
C PRO A 35 0.30 -5.70 -3.63
N ASP A 36 1.62 -5.99 -3.62
CA ASP A 36 2.25 -6.81 -4.66
C ASP A 36 1.63 -8.20 -4.74
N HIS A 37 1.43 -8.85 -3.59
CA HIS A 37 0.78 -10.15 -3.50
C HIS A 37 -0.68 -10.08 -3.96
N LEU A 38 -1.45 -9.12 -3.42
CA LEU A 38 -2.88 -8.99 -3.71
C LEU A 38 -3.20 -8.68 -5.18
N LEU A 39 -2.38 -7.85 -5.83
CA LEU A 39 -2.63 -7.36 -7.18
C LEU A 39 -1.97 -8.21 -8.26
N ARG A 40 -0.98 -9.06 -7.92
CA ARG A 40 -0.33 -9.96 -8.88
C ARG A 40 -1.07 -11.28 -9.03
N THR A 41 -1.57 -11.85 -7.94
CA THR A 41 -2.25 -13.14 -7.93
C THR A 41 -3.57 -13.03 -7.15
N PRO A 42 -4.71 -12.79 -7.82
CA PRO A 42 -6.00 -12.77 -7.14
C PRO A 42 -6.24 -14.10 -6.40
N GLY A 43 -6.42 -14.04 -5.08
CA GLY A 43 -6.64 -15.22 -4.23
C GLY A 43 -5.43 -15.70 -3.43
N GLU A 44 -4.25 -15.09 -3.59
CA GLU A 44 -3.13 -15.32 -2.65
C GLU A 44 -3.35 -14.62 -1.32
N SER A 45 -2.98 -15.32 -0.23
CA SER A 45 -3.06 -14.81 1.13
C SER A 45 -2.01 -13.72 1.36
N LEU A 46 -2.38 -12.71 2.14
CA LEU A 46 -1.44 -11.75 2.72
C LEU A 46 -0.36 -12.44 3.55
N ASP A 47 0.79 -11.79 3.64
CA ASP A 47 1.95 -12.25 4.41
C ASP A 47 1.52 -12.76 5.80
N GLU A 48 2.05 -13.91 6.19
CA GLU A 48 1.79 -14.53 7.49
C GLU A 48 2.24 -13.63 8.64
N ALA A 49 3.24 -12.77 8.40
CA ALA A 49 3.71 -11.79 9.37
C ALA A 49 2.69 -10.69 9.67
N LEU A 50 1.65 -10.50 8.84
CA LEU A 50 0.62 -9.50 9.09
C LEU A 50 -0.36 -10.00 10.17
N PRO A 51 -0.65 -9.19 11.21
CA PRO A 51 -1.67 -9.52 12.20
C PRO A 51 -3.00 -9.90 11.54
N ALA A 52 -3.61 -10.98 12.02
CA ALA A 52 -4.78 -11.60 11.37
C ALA A 52 -5.95 -10.62 11.24
N GLU A 53 -6.16 -9.78 12.26
CA GLU A 53 -7.21 -8.77 12.30
C GLU A 53 -7.05 -7.65 11.26
N LEU A 54 -5.83 -7.42 10.76
CA LEU A 54 -5.56 -6.43 9.72
C LEU A 54 -5.76 -6.98 8.31
N LYS A 55 -5.75 -8.31 8.12
CA LYS A 55 -5.75 -8.93 6.79
C LYS A 55 -6.99 -8.56 5.98
N ASP A 56 -8.18 -8.74 6.56
CA ASP A 56 -9.43 -8.46 5.86
C ASP A 56 -9.57 -6.97 5.52
N TYR A 57 -9.26 -6.10 6.48
CA TYR A 57 -9.34 -4.66 6.29
C TYR A 57 -8.39 -4.18 5.20
N THR A 58 -7.12 -4.55 5.28
CA THR A 58 -6.09 -4.11 4.33
C THR A 58 -6.32 -4.69 2.93
N THR A 59 -6.78 -5.93 2.83
CA THR A 59 -7.24 -6.52 1.56
C THR A 59 -8.37 -5.70 0.96
N LYS A 60 -9.36 -5.32 1.77
CA LYS A 60 -10.50 -4.53 1.36
C LYS A 60 -10.09 -3.12 0.92
N VAL A 61 -9.16 -2.47 1.62
CA VAL A 61 -8.61 -1.16 1.22
C VAL A 61 -7.96 -1.24 -0.16
N VAL A 62 -7.18 -2.29 -0.45
CA VAL A 62 -6.48 -2.42 -1.74
C VAL A 62 -7.43 -2.77 -2.88
N THR A 63 -8.35 -3.71 -2.65
CA THR A 63 -9.15 -4.32 -3.73
C THR A 63 -10.54 -3.70 -3.89
N HIS A 64 -11.07 -3.10 -2.82
CA HIS A 64 -12.46 -2.69 -2.71
C HIS A 64 -12.62 -1.45 -1.79
N ALA A 65 -11.74 -0.44 -1.92
CA ALA A 65 -11.74 0.75 -1.05
C ALA A 65 -13.13 1.40 -0.88
N TYR A 66 -13.91 1.45 -1.95
CA TYR A 66 -15.27 2.01 -1.96
C TYR A 66 -16.29 1.21 -1.12
N LYS A 67 -15.94 0.00 -0.68
CA LYS A 67 -16.74 -0.83 0.22
C LYS A 67 -16.32 -0.71 1.68
N VAL A 68 -15.26 0.03 2.00
CA VAL A 68 -14.85 0.23 3.39
C VAL A 68 -15.95 1.00 4.11
N MET A 69 -16.38 0.47 5.26
CA MET A 69 -17.47 1.00 6.07
C MET A 69 -16.99 1.26 7.50
N ASP A 70 -17.76 2.04 8.26
CA ASP A 70 -17.47 2.34 9.67
C ASP A 70 -17.28 1.08 10.52
N GLN A 71 -18.02 0.02 10.23
CA GLN A 71 -17.91 -1.28 10.91
C GLN A 71 -16.52 -1.93 10.78
N ASP A 72 -15.80 -1.66 9.69
CA ASP A 72 -14.44 -2.16 9.53
C ASP A 72 -13.49 -1.44 10.51
N VAL A 73 -13.67 -0.13 10.70
CA VAL A 73 -12.92 0.69 11.66
C VAL A 73 -13.27 0.29 13.09
N GLU A 74 -14.56 0.13 13.41
CA GLU A 74 -15.01 -0.31 14.73
C GLU A 74 -14.43 -1.67 15.12
N ARG A 75 -14.34 -2.62 14.17
CA ARG A 75 -13.73 -3.92 14.40
C ARG A 75 -12.26 -3.79 14.80
N LEU A 76 -11.48 -2.98 14.08
CA LEU A 76 -10.09 -2.74 14.42
C LEU A 76 -9.94 -2.02 15.77
N ARG A 77 -10.83 -1.08 16.08
CA ARG A 77 -10.87 -0.43 17.39
C ARG A 77 -11.15 -1.41 18.52
N ALA A 78 -12.03 -2.40 18.30
CA ALA A 78 -12.28 -3.47 19.26
C ALA A 78 -11.05 -4.36 19.51
N HIS A 79 -10.11 -4.41 18.55
CA HIS A 79 -8.80 -5.06 18.70
C HIS A 79 -7.72 -4.16 19.34
N GLY A 80 -8.07 -2.94 19.75
CA GLY A 80 -7.18 -2.02 20.47
C GLY A 80 -6.43 -1.03 19.59
N TYR A 81 -6.69 -0.99 18.28
CA TYR A 81 -6.12 0.03 17.41
C TYR A 81 -6.83 1.38 17.63
N THR A 82 -6.06 2.45 17.71
CA THR A 82 -6.57 3.83 17.70
C THR A 82 -6.99 4.23 16.28
N GLU A 83 -7.77 5.29 16.14
CA GLU A 83 -8.10 5.84 14.82
C GLU A 83 -6.85 6.34 14.08
N GLN A 84 -5.88 6.89 14.82
CA GLN A 84 -4.61 7.32 14.25
C GLN A 84 -3.79 6.14 13.71
N ALA A 85 -3.74 5.02 14.44
CA ALA A 85 -3.09 3.80 13.95
C ALA A 85 -3.81 3.22 12.73
N ILE A 86 -5.15 3.22 12.71
CA ILE A 86 -5.95 2.76 11.56
C ILE A 86 -5.70 3.65 10.34
N PHE A 87 -5.61 4.96 10.51
CA PHE A 87 -5.22 5.89 9.46
C PHE A 87 -3.83 5.56 8.89
N GLU A 88 -2.82 5.40 9.76
CA GLU A 88 -1.46 5.03 9.35
C GLU A 88 -1.42 3.69 8.58
N ILE A 89 -2.19 2.69 9.03
CA ILE A 89 -2.33 1.39 8.36
C ILE A 89 -2.92 1.57 6.95
N THR A 90 -4.00 2.32 6.85
CA THR A 90 -4.72 2.59 5.59
C THR A 90 -3.84 3.28 4.58
N VAL A 91 -3.16 4.36 5.00
CA VAL A 91 -2.30 5.13 4.11
C VAL A 91 -1.08 4.32 3.70
N SER A 92 -0.50 3.50 4.59
CA SER A 92 0.66 2.65 4.26
C SER A 92 0.33 1.62 3.18
N VAL A 93 -0.80 0.91 3.31
CA VAL A 93 -1.19 -0.09 2.32
C VAL A 93 -1.62 0.56 0.99
N ALA A 94 -2.36 1.69 1.05
CA ALA A 94 -2.76 2.43 -0.14
C ALA A 94 -1.55 3.01 -0.90
N PHE A 95 -0.56 3.53 -0.17
CA PHE A 95 0.69 4.02 -0.74
C PHE A 95 1.42 2.90 -1.48
N GLY A 96 1.55 1.72 -0.87
CA GLY A 96 2.15 0.55 -1.51
C GLY A 96 1.46 0.16 -2.82
N ALA A 97 0.13 0.20 -2.85
CA ALA A 97 -0.65 -0.11 -4.05
C ALA A 97 -0.40 0.93 -5.15
N GLY A 98 -0.37 2.22 -4.79
CA GLY A 98 -0.04 3.31 -5.72
C GLY A 98 1.37 3.23 -6.28
N ASP A 99 2.38 3.02 -5.42
CA ASP A 99 3.80 2.88 -5.78
C ASP A 99 4.00 1.71 -6.76
N LEU A 100 3.33 0.59 -6.50
CA LEU A 100 3.35 -0.58 -7.36
C LEU A 100 2.71 -0.31 -8.73
N CYS A 101 1.51 0.26 -8.75
CA CYS A 101 0.80 0.60 -9.99
C CYS A 101 1.62 1.57 -10.85
N LEU A 102 2.23 2.59 -10.24
CA LEU A 102 3.11 3.53 -10.91
C LEU A 102 4.33 2.83 -11.51
N THR A 103 5.06 2.07 -10.70
CA THR A 103 6.29 1.37 -11.13
C THR A 103 6.01 0.40 -12.27
N ARG A 104 4.94 -0.40 -12.16
CA ARG A 104 4.54 -1.35 -13.21
C ARG A 104 4.06 -0.64 -14.47
N GLY A 105 3.31 0.45 -14.34
CA GLY A 105 2.87 1.27 -15.47
C GLY A 105 4.03 1.85 -16.26
N LEU A 106 5.03 2.42 -15.57
CA LEU A 106 6.25 2.95 -16.20
C LEU A 106 7.06 1.84 -16.89
N ALA A 107 7.26 0.70 -16.22
CA ALA A 107 7.97 -0.44 -16.80
C ALA A 107 7.28 -0.98 -18.07
N ALA A 108 5.94 -1.00 -18.10
CA ALA A 108 5.18 -1.40 -19.28
C ALA A 108 5.36 -0.42 -20.46
N LEU A 109 5.39 0.89 -20.19
CA LEU A 109 5.65 1.91 -21.21
C LEU A 109 7.08 1.82 -21.76
N GLU A 110 8.06 1.62 -20.89
CA GLU A 110 9.45 1.41 -21.29
C GLU A 110 9.58 0.13 -22.15
N GLY A 111 9.00 -0.99 -21.71
CA GLY A 111 9.01 -2.25 -22.46
C GLY A 111 8.35 -2.12 -23.84
N ALA A 112 7.23 -1.40 -23.94
CA ALA A 112 6.56 -1.14 -25.21
C ALA A 112 7.40 -0.26 -26.16
N THR A 113 8.18 0.68 -25.62
CA THR A 113 9.06 1.55 -26.41
C THR A 113 10.29 0.80 -26.95
N HIS A 114 10.73 -0.25 -26.26
CA HIS A 114 11.90 -1.05 -26.65
C HIS A 114 11.53 -2.36 -27.38
N ALA A 115 10.24 -2.64 -27.60
CA ALA A 115 9.81 -3.77 -28.40
C ALA A 115 10.22 -3.55 -29.89
N PRO A 116 10.90 -4.50 -30.55
CA PRO A 116 11.22 -4.36 -31.95
C PRO A 116 9.91 -4.37 -32.77
N GLU A 117 9.80 -3.52 -33.78
CA GLU A 117 8.72 -3.59 -34.78
C GLU A 117 8.80 -4.97 -35.46
N GLU A 118 7.93 -5.91 -35.06
CA GLU A 118 7.70 -7.12 -35.85
C GLU A 118 7.07 -6.71 -37.18
N ARG A 119 7.90 -6.73 -38.23
CA ARG A 119 7.53 -6.57 -39.65
C ARG A 119 7.11 -7.89 -40.27
#